data_AF-A0A4Q1A8N0-F1
#
_entry.id   AF-A0A4Q1A8N0-F1
#
_cell.length_a   1.000
_cell.length_b   1.000
_cell.length_c   1.000
_cell.angle_alpha   90.00
_cell.angle_beta   90.00
_cell.angle_gamma   90.00
#
_symmetry.space_group_name_H-M   'P 1'
#
loop_
_entity.id
_entity.type
_entity.pdbx_description
1 polymer ?
#
loop_
_entity_poly.entity_id
_entity_poly.type
_entity_poly.pdbx_seq_one_letter_code
_entity_poly.pdbx_strand_id
1 'polypeptide(L)'
;MFKQVKSALFWYYLYKFRRRVILITLLLLIALFANSIYSDVVQYLQLQNELKYLKYVLILKWIIILSSVLLSVYLILTIFKKQKQEEEKEKKSSKTTKKQNNNKKIIKEKVDKTLSSREEKFLHKKELKSKADSLLDR
;
A
#
# COMPACT_ATOMS: atom_id res chain seq x y z
N MET A 1 -15.64 29.48 -15.69
CA MET A 1 -16.16 28.14 -15.34
C MET A 1 -15.27 26.97 -15.79
N PHE A 2 -14.73 26.93 -17.01
CA PHE A 2 -13.89 25.79 -17.49
C PHE A 2 -12.61 25.50 -16.68
N LYS A 3 -11.99 26.50 -16.03
CA LYS A 3 -10.78 26.31 -15.22
C LYS A 3 -11.05 25.45 -13.97
N GLN A 4 -12.23 25.58 -13.36
CA GLN A 4 -12.60 24.83 -12.15
C GLN A 4 -12.88 23.35 -12.47
N VAL A 5 -13.59 23.09 -13.57
CA VAL A 5 -13.90 21.71 -14.01
C VAL A 5 -12.63 20.93 -14.34
N LYS A 6 -11.66 21.58 -15.01
CA LYS A 6 -10.34 20.97 -15.31
C LYS A 6 -9.54 20.67 -14.04
N SER A 7 -9.58 21.55 -13.05
CA SER A 7 -8.89 21.35 -11.76
C SER A 7 -9.50 20.18 -10.97
N ALA A 8 -10.82 20.03 -10.97
CA ALA A 8 -11.49 18.92 -10.32
C ALA A 8 -11.14 17.57 -10.96
N LEU A 9 -11.13 17.52 -12.30
CA LEU A 9 -10.68 16.33 -13.04
C LEU A 9 -9.21 15.99 -12.74
N PHE A 10 -8.35 17.00 -12.66
CA PHE A 10 -6.95 16.79 -12.30
C PHE A 10 -6.81 16.14 -10.92
N TRP A 11 -7.48 16.69 -9.90
CA TRP A 11 -7.49 16.12 -8.54
C TRP A 11 -8.06 14.71 -8.48
N TYR A 12 -9.12 14.44 -9.25
CA TYR A 12 -9.72 13.11 -9.34
C TYR A 12 -8.72 12.08 -9.86
N TYR A 13 -8.01 12.39 -10.95
CA TYR A 13 -7.00 11.49 -11.51
C TYR A 13 -5.76 11.36 -10.62
N LEU A 14 -5.34 12.45 -9.97
CA LEU A 14 -4.24 12.45 -9.01
C LEU A 14 -4.53 11.50 -7.84
N TYR A 15 -5.75 11.55 -7.30
CA TYR A 15 -6.19 10.67 -6.21
C TYR A 15 -6.36 9.22 -6.68
N LYS A 16 -7.01 9.02 -7.83
CA LYS A 16 -7.24 7.68 -8.41
C LYS A 16 -5.94 6.91 -8.64
N PHE A 17 -4.88 7.60 -9.06
CA PHE A 17 -3.56 7.01 -9.33
C PHE A 17 -2.50 7.33 -8.28
N ARG A 18 -2.92 7.70 -7.05
CA ARG A 18 -2.05 8.21 -5.96
C ARG A 18 -0.76 7.42 -5.77
N ARG A 19 -0.82 6.08 -5.72
CA ARG A 19 0.38 5.24 -5.49
C ARG A 19 1.45 5.43 -6.56
N ARG A 20 1.05 5.59 -7.82
CA ARG A 20 1.99 5.77 -8.93
C ARG A 20 2.47 7.20 -9.03
N VAL A 21 1.58 8.18 -8.80
CA VAL A 21 1.95 9.59 -8.75
C VAL A 21 3.00 9.82 -7.66
N ILE A 22 2.83 9.22 -6.47
CA ILE A 22 3.82 9.28 -5.38
C ILE A 22 5.17 8.70 -5.82
N LEU A 23 5.20 7.58 -6.55
CA LEU A 23 6.43 6.99 -7.07
C LEU A 23 7.11 7.90 -8.11
N ILE A 24 6.34 8.51 -9.00
CA ILE A 24 6.86 9.46 -10.00
C ILE A 24 7.43 10.70 -9.31
N THR A 25 6.71 11.27 -8.34
CA THR A 25 7.19 12.43 -7.57
C THR A 25 8.45 12.09 -6.78
N LEU A 26 8.53 10.89 -6.19
CA LEU A 26 9.72 10.41 -5.51
C LEU A 26 10.92 10.28 -6.45
N LEU A 27 10.70 9.74 -7.66
CA LEU A 27 11.73 9.65 -8.70
C LEU A 27 12.25 11.03 -9.12
N LEU A 28 11.35 11.99 -9.31
CA LEU A 28 11.69 13.38 -9.61
C LEU A 28 12.51 14.01 -8.47
N LEU A 29 12.13 13.75 -7.22
CA LEU A 29 12.87 14.20 -6.05
C LEU A 29 14.30 13.66 -6.04
N ILE A 30 14.50 12.38 -6.34
CA ILE A 30 15.83 11.76 -6.45
C ILE A 30 16.64 12.44 -7.55
N ALA A 31 16.04 12.71 -8.71
CA ALA A 31 16.72 13.40 -9.81
C ALA A 31 17.13 14.83 -9.43
N LEU A 32 16.29 15.56 -8.70
CA LEU A 32 16.61 16.89 -8.17
C LEU A 32 17.77 16.83 -7.17
N PHE A 33 17.74 15.89 -6.23
CA PHE A 33 18.83 15.69 -5.28
C PHE A 33 20.15 15.32 -5.97
N ALA A 34 20.12 14.42 -6.95
CA ALA A 34 21.30 14.07 -7.73
C ALA A 34 21.90 15.29 -8.44
N ASN A 35 21.07 16.21 -8.93
CA ASN A 35 21.57 17.45 -9.55
C ASN A 35 22.15 18.43 -8.52
N SER A 36 21.55 18.52 -7.33
CA SER A 36 22.06 19.36 -6.23
C SER A 36 23.44 18.88 -5.75
N ILE A 37 23.56 17.57 -5.51
CA ILE A 37 24.78 16.95 -4.98
C ILE A 37 25.93 16.96 -6.01
N TYR A 38 25.62 16.99 -7.30
CA TYR A 38 26.62 16.96 -8.36
C TYR A 38 27.66 18.09 -8.23
N SER A 39 27.24 19.31 -7.90
CA SER A 39 28.17 20.43 -7.73
C SER A 39 29.16 20.17 -6.60
N ASP A 40 28.68 19.69 -5.46
CA ASP A 40 29.50 19.43 -4.28
C ASP A 40 30.50 18.30 -4.56
N VAL A 41 30.06 17.24 -5.24
CA VAL A 41 30.92 16.12 -5.63
C VAL A 41 32.00 16.58 -6.61
N VAL A 42 31.65 17.39 -7.62
CA VAL A 42 32.63 17.91 -8.59
C VAL A 42 33.68 18.78 -7.90
N GLN A 43 33.27 19.69 -7.00
CA GLN A 43 34.19 20.54 -6.25
C GLN A 43 35.11 19.71 -5.35
N TYR A 44 34.57 18.71 -4.66
CA TYR A 44 35.36 17.82 -3.82
C TYR A 44 36.41 17.04 -4.63
N LEU A 45 36.04 16.51 -5.80
CA LEU A 45 36.95 15.78 -6.68
C LEU A 45 38.05 16.69 -7.28
N GLN A 46 37.70 17.94 -7.60
CA GLN A 46 38.68 18.93 -8.07
C GLN A 46 39.70 19.27 -6.99
N LEU A 47 39.27 19.40 -5.72
CA LEU A 47 40.17 19.69 -4.60
C LEU A 47 41.19 18.56 -4.36
N GLN A 48 40.80 17.31 -4.60
CA GLN A 48 41.65 16.13 -4.49
C GLN A 48 42.53 15.87 -5.74
N ASN A 49 42.43 16.70 -6.79
CA ASN A 49 43.13 16.52 -8.08
C ASN A 49 42.87 15.16 -8.78
N GLU A 50 41.79 14.48 -8.42
CA GLU A 50 41.45 13.14 -8.91
C GLU A 50 40.52 13.21 -10.15
N LEU A 51 41.03 13.81 -11.22
CA LEU A 51 40.28 14.12 -12.45
C LEU A 51 39.75 12.88 -13.19
N LYS A 52 40.34 11.71 -12.95
CA LYS A 52 39.88 10.43 -13.55
C LYS A 52 38.43 10.14 -13.18
N TYR A 53 38.05 10.42 -11.93
CA TYR A 53 36.70 10.15 -11.43
C TYR A 53 35.66 11.14 -11.97
N LEU A 54 36.08 12.32 -12.40
CA LEU A 54 35.18 13.36 -12.91
C LEU A 54 34.41 12.90 -14.16
N LYS A 55 35.08 12.17 -15.04
CA LYS A 55 34.46 11.57 -16.23
C LYS A 55 33.37 10.55 -15.86
N TYR A 56 33.65 9.70 -14.89
CA TYR A 56 32.68 8.70 -14.42
C TYR A 56 31.48 9.36 -13.73
N VAL A 57 31.70 10.38 -12.91
CA VAL A 57 30.62 11.13 -12.24
C VAL A 57 29.71 11.81 -13.26
N LEU A 58 30.26 12.36 -14.35
CA LEU A 58 29.46 12.96 -15.43
C LEU A 58 28.58 11.91 -16.13
N ILE A 59 29.14 10.75 -16.48
CA ILE A 59 28.37 9.66 -17.10
C ILE A 59 27.29 9.16 -16.14
N LEU A 60 27.63 9.00 -14.86
CA LEU A 60 26.71 8.54 -13.82
C LEU A 60 25.54 9.51 -13.64
N LYS A 61 25.79 10.83 -13.67
CA LYS A 61 24.73 11.85 -13.64
C LYS A 61 23.70 11.63 -14.75
N TRP A 62 24.16 11.41 -15.98
CA TRP A 62 23.27 11.19 -17.12
C TRP A 62 22.53 9.86 -17.01
N ILE A 63 23.18 8.79 -16.55
CA ILE A 63 22.50 7.51 -16.30
C ILE A 63 21.37 7.67 -15.29
N ILE A 64 21.61 8.41 -14.20
CA ILE A 64 20.59 8.67 -13.17
C ILE A 64 19.41 9.43 -13.78
N ILE A 65 19.66 10.55 -14.44
CA ILE A 65 18.61 11.38 -15.07
C ILE A 65 17.80 10.56 -16.08
N LEU A 66 18.50 9.83 -16.97
CA LEU A 66 17.88 9.03 -18.01
C LEU A 66 17.02 7.91 -17.39
N SER A 67 17.52 7.23 -16.37
CA SER A 67 16.79 6.18 -15.66
C SER A 67 15.53 6.70 -14.98
N SER A 68 15.58 7.89 -14.35
CA SER A 68 14.41 8.52 -13.73
C SER A 68 13.34 8.87 -14.76
N VAL A 69 13.74 9.39 -15.92
CA VAL A 69 12.81 9.71 -17.01
C VAL A 69 12.19 8.44 -17.59
N LEU A 70 13.01 7.43 -17.91
CA LEU A 70 12.56 6.12 -18.42
C LEU A 70 11.55 5.45 -17.48
N LEU A 71 11.89 5.38 -16.18
CA LEU A 71 11.02 4.79 -15.17
C LEU A 71 9.72 5.59 -14.98
N SER A 72 9.77 6.92 -15.05
CA SER A 72 8.59 7.78 -15.03
C SER A 72 7.66 7.48 -16.21
N VAL A 73 8.21 7.44 -17.44
CA VAL A 73 7.47 7.10 -18.66
C VAL A 73 6.87 5.69 -18.56
N TYR A 74 7.64 4.71 -18.08
CA TYR A 74 7.17 3.35 -17.85
C TYR A 74 6.00 3.29 -16.84
N LEU A 75 6.09 4.04 -15.75
CA LEU A 75 5.02 4.14 -14.75
C LEU A 75 3.74 4.72 -15.35
N ILE A 76 3.84 5.72 -16.23
CA ILE A 76 2.71 6.27 -16.99
C ILE A 76 2.12 5.22 -17.95
N LEU A 77 2.94 4.57 -18.76
CA LEU A 77 2.49 3.58 -19.76
C LEU A 77 1.77 2.40 -19.12
N THR A 78 2.20 1.99 -17.94
CA THR A 78 1.60 0.89 -17.20
C THR A 78 0.32 1.26 -16.44
N ILE A 79 -0.10 2.54 -16.43
CA ILE A 79 -1.40 2.97 -15.87
C ILE A 79 -2.54 2.30 -16.65
N PHE A 80 -2.50 2.36 -17.98
CA PHE A 80 -3.58 1.86 -18.83
C PHE A 80 -3.68 0.32 -18.84
N LYS A 81 -2.57 -0.39 -18.65
CA LYS A 81 -2.55 -1.86 -18.63
C LYS A 81 -3.22 -2.46 -17.39
N LYS A 82 -3.29 -1.75 -16.26
CA LYS A 82 -3.84 -2.29 -15.00
C LYS A 82 -5.35 -2.27 -14.91
N GLN A 83 -6.03 -1.41 -15.68
CA GLN A 83 -7.49 -1.30 -15.58
C GLN A 83 -8.20 -2.61 -15.97
N LYS A 84 -7.63 -3.38 -16.91
CA LYS A 84 -8.11 -4.74 -17.24
C LYS A 84 -7.89 -5.78 -16.13
N GLN A 85 -6.88 -5.61 -15.28
CA GLN A 85 -6.55 -6.59 -14.22
C GLN A 85 -7.21 -6.30 -12.87
N GLU A 86 -7.53 -5.04 -12.57
CA GLU A 86 -8.25 -4.68 -11.34
C GLU A 86 -9.73 -5.12 -11.39
N GLU A 87 -10.37 -5.05 -12.57
CA GLU A 87 -11.73 -5.58 -12.78
C GLU A 87 -11.81 -7.12 -12.55
N GLU A 88 -10.76 -7.87 -12.88
CA GLU A 88 -10.69 -9.32 -12.58
C GLU A 88 -10.38 -9.61 -11.10
N LYS A 89 -9.63 -8.74 -10.43
CA LYS A 89 -9.27 -8.91 -9.01
C LYS A 89 -10.41 -8.52 -8.08
N GLU A 90 -11.24 -7.54 -8.42
CA GLU A 90 -12.45 -7.20 -7.65
C GLU A 90 -13.53 -8.29 -7.75
N LYS A 91 -13.65 -8.96 -8.91
CA LYS A 91 -14.50 -10.16 -9.06
C LYS A 91 -13.99 -11.37 -8.26
N LYS A 92 -12.69 -11.45 -7.96
CA LYS A 92 -12.10 -12.50 -7.11
C LYS A 92 -12.10 -12.13 -5.61
N SER A 93 -11.91 -10.87 -5.23
CA SER A 93 -11.89 -10.46 -3.81
C SER A 93 -13.29 -10.50 -3.16
N SER A 94 -14.35 -10.23 -3.92
CA SER A 94 -15.74 -10.38 -3.46
C SER A 94 -16.14 -11.84 -3.16
N LYS A 95 -15.48 -12.83 -3.77
CA LYS A 95 -15.67 -14.25 -3.44
C LYS A 95 -14.93 -14.66 -2.17
N THR A 96 -13.81 -14.04 -1.83
CA THR A 96 -13.01 -14.40 -0.65
C THR A 96 -13.65 -13.93 0.65
N THR A 97 -14.27 -12.76 0.68
CA THR A 97 -14.95 -12.25 1.89
C THR A 97 -16.21 -13.07 2.25
N LYS A 98 -16.93 -13.62 1.25
CA LYS A 98 -18.06 -14.54 1.51
C LYS A 98 -17.60 -15.89 2.09
N LYS A 99 -16.41 -16.38 1.72
CA LYS A 99 -15.90 -17.68 2.18
C LYS A 99 -15.42 -17.67 3.64
N GLN A 100 -14.93 -16.53 4.13
CA GLN A 100 -14.47 -16.38 5.51
C GLN A 100 -15.62 -16.36 6.54
N ASN A 101 -16.77 -15.78 6.21
CA ASN A 101 -17.95 -15.82 7.08
C ASN A 101 -18.57 -17.23 7.19
N ASN A 102 -18.56 -18.02 6.11
CA ASN A 102 -19.02 -19.40 6.17
C ASN A 102 -18.10 -20.29 7.01
N ASN A 103 -16.77 -20.13 6.92
CA ASN A 103 -15.84 -20.92 7.74
C ASN A 103 -15.97 -20.62 9.24
N LYS A 104 -16.24 -19.37 9.63
CA LYS A 104 -16.46 -19.02 11.04
C LYS A 104 -17.78 -19.59 11.60
N LYS A 105 -18.79 -19.78 10.74
CA LYS A 105 -20.06 -20.42 11.09
C LYS A 105 -19.93 -21.94 11.20
N ILE A 106 -19.20 -22.57 10.26
CA ILE A 106 -18.93 -24.02 10.25
C ILE A 106 -18.06 -24.45 11.44
N ILE A 107 -17.09 -23.63 11.86
CA ILE A 107 -16.24 -23.94 13.03
C ILE A 107 -17.04 -23.87 14.33
N LYS A 108 -17.94 -22.88 14.50
CA LYS A 108 -18.83 -22.81 15.67
C LYS A 108 -19.76 -24.03 15.74
N GLU A 109 -20.36 -24.40 14.62
CA GLU A 109 -21.31 -25.52 14.53
C GLU A 109 -20.65 -26.91 14.71
N LYS A 110 -19.33 -27.02 14.48
CA LYS A 110 -18.56 -28.25 14.77
C LYS A 110 -18.14 -28.35 16.24
N VAL A 111 -17.84 -27.22 16.90
CA VAL A 111 -17.47 -27.20 18.32
C VAL A 111 -18.67 -27.57 19.19
N ASP A 112 -19.88 -27.07 18.86
CA ASP A 112 -21.11 -27.37 19.60
C ASP A 112 -21.48 -28.87 19.60
N LYS A 113 -21.04 -29.66 18.59
CA LYS A 113 -21.37 -31.10 18.50
C LYS A 113 -20.41 -32.01 19.26
N THR A 114 -19.30 -31.48 19.76
CA THR A 114 -18.24 -32.26 20.43
C THR A 114 -18.15 -32.02 21.92
N LEU A 115 -18.95 -31.11 22.47
CA LEU A 115 -18.91 -30.76 23.88
C LEU A 115 -19.81 -31.68 24.71
N SER A 116 -19.32 -32.12 25.86
CA SER A 116 -20.15 -32.80 26.85
C SER A 116 -21.16 -31.82 27.46
N SER A 117 -22.32 -32.31 27.91
CA SER A 117 -23.37 -31.47 28.54
C SER A 117 -22.87 -30.67 29.75
N ARG A 118 -21.74 -31.10 30.36
CA ARG A 118 -21.06 -30.34 31.42
C ARG A 118 -20.28 -29.15 30.87
N GLU A 119 -19.62 -29.29 29.73
CA GLU A 119 -18.78 -28.27 29.09
C GLU A 119 -19.65 -27.17 28.45
N GLU A 120 -20.80 -27.51 27.89
CA GLU A 120 -21.79 -26.54 27.42
C GLU A 120 -22.25 -25.60 28.55
N LYS A 121 -22.50 -26.15 29.75
CA LYS A 121 -22.88 -25.36 30.93
C LYS A 121 -21.77 -24.41 31.39
N PHE A 122 -20.50 -24.72 31.14
CA PHE A 122 -19.39 -23.83 31.46
C PHE A 122 -19.24 -22.67 30.48
N LEU A 123 -19.54 -22.88 29.19
CA LEU A 123 -19.51 -21.82 28.18
C LEU A 123 -20.56 -20.73 28.45
N HIS A 124 -21.75 -21.13 28.91
CA HIS A 124 -22.85 -20.23 29.26
C HIS A 124 -22.89 -19.84 30.75
N LYS A 125 -21.77 -19.96 31.48
CA LYS A 125 -21.70 -19.77 32.93
C LYS A 125 -22.18 -18.39 33.43
N LYS A 126 -22.24 -17.36 32.58
CA LYS A 126 -22.79 -16.04 32.93
C LYS A 126 -24.32 -16.03 33.03
N GLU A 127 -25.01 -17.00 32.43
CA GLU A 127 -26.47 -17.14 32.48
C GLU A 127 -26.93 -18.03 33.66
N LEU A 128 -25.98 -18.71 34.33
CA LEU A 128 -26.24 -19.54 35.49
C LEU A 128 -26.22 -18.67 36.76
N LYS A 129 -27.39 -18.16 37.18
CA LYS A 129 -27.53 -17.47 38.48
C LYS A 129 -27.24 -18.44 39.62
N SER A 130 -26.33 -18.09 40.53
CA SER A 130 -26.10 -18.85 41.77
C SER A 130 -27.28 -18.66 42.72
N LYS A 131 -27.51 -19.61 43.65
CA LYS A 131 -28.48 -19.40 44.74
C LYS A 131 -28.16 -18.13 45.55
N ALA A 132 -26.90 -17.78 45.69
CA ALA A 132 -26.48 -16.53 46.31
C ALA A 132 -26.92 -15.29 45.50
N ASP A 133 -26.78 -15.32 44.17
CA ASP A 133 -27.21 -14.23 43.30
C ASP A 133 -28.74 -14.05 43.34
N SER A 134 -29.50 -15.15 43.45
CA SER A 134 -30.96 -15.08 43.58
C SER A 134 -31.46 -14.45 44.88
N LEU A 135 -30.62 -14.45 45.93
CA LEU A 135 -30.93 -13.82 47.22
C LEU A 135 -30.55 -12.32 47.23
N LEU A 136 -29.68 -11.90 46.31
CA LEU A 136 -29.26 -10.50 46.13
C LEU A 136 -30.22 -9.71 45.23
N ASP A 137 -30.97 -10.41 44.36
CA ASP A 137 -31.97 -9.83 43.45
C ASP A 137 -33.35 -9.59 44.12
N ARG A 138 -33.49 -9.83 45.43
CA ARG A 138 -34.74 -9.63 46.20
C ARG A 138 -34.64 -8.41 47.11
#